data_AF-A0A2H6B7R0-F1
#
_entry.id   AF-A0A2H6B7R0-F1
#
_cell.length_a   1.000
_cell.length_b   1.000
_cell.length_c   1.000
_cell.angle_alpha   90.00
_cell.angle_beta   90.00
_cell.angle_gamma   90.00
#
_symmetry.space_group_name_H-M   'P 1'
#
loop_
_entity.id
_entity.type
_entity.pdbx_description
1 polymer ?
#
loop_
_entity_poly.entity_id
_entity_poly.type
_entity_poly.pdbx_seq_one_letter_code
_entity_poly.pdbx_strand_id
1 'polypeptide(L)'
;MRRWQMIGAIAALLAIVFVAAQFALPPLSERKIAQRLETGGGQAQVDVAAFPALRLLAGGGDELSVRGRGLRLSLERQQLLRRLDRFDRVRIVVRDSTIGPFTVTRLALRSAADKPRRYELTVSGRARADAVGRLVGESLAGPLGGTLGAFAGGLAGGVEVPFSARARLASEDGRARALAASGSVAGLRADGLVELLAGAIAAQL
;
A
#
# COMPACT_ATOMS: atom_id res chain seq x y z
N MET A 1 33.82 -34.00 -27.97
CA MET A 1 32.39 -34.35 -28.13
C MET A 1 31.65 -34.52 -26.80
N ARG A 2 32.12 -35.37 -25.87
CA ARG A 2 31.46 -35.67 -24.58
C ARG A 2 31.20 -34.47 -23.65
N ARG A 3 32.11 -33.47 -23.62
CA ARG A 3 31.93 -32.21 -22.86
C ARG A 3 30.81 -31.31 -23.41
N TRP A 4 30.64 -31.27 -24.73
CA TRP A 4 29.62 -30.44 -25.39
C TRP A 4 28.21 -31.02 -25.23
N GLN A 5 28.10 -32.35 -25.26
CA GLN A 5 26.85 -33.06 -24.96
C GLN A 5 26.43 -32.87 -23.48
N MET A 6 27.39 -32.86 -22.55
CA MET A 6 27.12 -32.62 -21.13
C MET A 6 26.65 -31.18 -20.88
N ILE A 7 27.27 -30.18 -21.53
CA ILE A 7 26.83 -28.79 -21.47
C ILE A 7 25.42 -28.63 -22.05
N GLY A 8 25.15 -29.26 -23.20
CA GLY A 8 23.82 -29.26 -23.80
C GLY A 8 22.74 -29.87 -22.89
N ALA A 9 23.06 -30.99 -22.23
CA ALA A 9 22.14 -31.64 -21.28
C ALA A 9 21.87 -30.78 -20.04
N ILE A 10 22.90 -30.14 -19.48
CA ILE A 10 22.75 -29.23 -18.33
C ILE A 10 21.92 -28.00 -18.71
N ALA A 11 22.18 -27.40 -19.88
CA ALA A 11 21.42 -26.26 -20.38
C ALA A 11 19.94 -26.61 -20.61
N ALA A 12 19.65 -27.78 -21.18
CA ALA A 12 18.29 -28.28 -21.35
C ALA A 12 17.59 -28.51 -20.00
N LEU A 13 18.27 -29.10 -19.03
CA LEU A 13 17.73 -29.30 -17.68
C LEU A 13 17.42 -27.95 -17.00
N LEU A 14 18.35 -27.00 -17.06
CA LEU A 14 18.15 -25.65 -16.52
C LEU A 14 16.99 -24.93 -17.21
N ALA A 15 16.84 -25.06 -18.52
CA ALA A 15 15.72 -24.48 -19.25
C ALA A 15 14.38 -25.09 -18.80
N ILE A 16 14.31 -26.41 -18.60
CA ILE A 16 13.09 -27.08 -18.09
C ILE A 16 12.75 -26.58 -16.68
N VAL A 17 13.74 -26.50 -15.79
CA VAL A 17 13.54 -25.98 -14.43
C VAL A 17 13.07 -24.53 -14.47
N PHE A 18 13.62 -23.72 -15.37
CA PHE A 18 13.24 -22.32 -15.52
C PHE A 18 11.80 -22.17 -16.03
N VAL A 19 11.41 -22.96 -17.03
CA VAL A 19 10.02 -23.01 -17.53
C VAL A 19 9.07 -23.48 -16.42
N ALA A 20 9.41 -24.53 -15.68
CA ALA A 20 8.59 -25.01 -14.57
C ALA A 20 8.44 -23.95 -13.46
N ALA A 21 9.53 -23.26 -13.11
CA ALA A 21 9.52 -22.16 -12.15
C ALA A 21 8.63 -21.00 -12.60
N GLN A 22 8.57 -20.73 -13.91
CA GLN A 22 7.70 -19.69 -14.49
C GLN A 22 6.21 -19.96 -14.27
N PHE A 23 5.79 -21.22 -14.22
CA PHE A 23 4.41 -21.60 -13.95
C PHE A 23 4.11 -21.81 -12.46
N ALA A 24 5.08 -22.27 -11.67
CA ALA A 24 4.87 -22.60 -10.26
C ALA A 24 5.02 -21.41 -9.30
N LEU A 25 5.97 -20.50 -9.55
CA LEU A 25 6.29 -19.40 -8.63
C LEU A 25 5.19 -18.32 -8.51
N PRO A 26 4.53 -17.88 -9.60
CA PRO A 26 3.44 -16.91 -9.50
C PRO A 26 2.28 -17.37 -8.58
N PRO A 27 1.64 -18.54 -8.80
CA PRO A 27 0.48 -18.94 -7.98
C PRO A 27 0.86 -19.25 -6.52
N LEU A 28 2.10 -19.69 -6.24
CA LEU A 28 2.58 -19.88 -4.88
C LEU A 28 2.76 -18.55 -4.14
N SER A 29 3.28 -17.54 -4.83
CA SER A 29 3.48 -16.20 -4.27
C SER A 29 2.15 -15.51 -3.98
N GLU A 30 1.19 -15.62 -4.90
CA GLU A 30 -0.18 -15.10 -4.75
C GLU A 30 -0.85 -15.63 -3.48
N ARG A 31 -0.87 -16.96 -3.31
CA ARG A 31 -1.48 -17.61 -2.14
C ARG A 31 -0.83 -17.18 -0.84
N LYS A 32 0.51 -17.08 -0.81
CA LYS A 32 1.25 -16.67 0.39
C LYS A 32 0.96 -15.22 0.78
N ILE A 33 0.80 -14.32 -0.19
CA ILE A 33 0.46 -12.91 0.07
C ILE A 33 -1.01 -12.82 0.52
N ALA A 34 -1.92 -13.51 -0.16
CA ALA A 34 -3.34 -13.55 0.19
C ALA A 34 -3.56 -14.00 1.63
N GLN A 35 -2.99 -15.15 2.02
CA GLN A 35 -3.11 -15.69 3.39
C GLN A 35 -2.62 -14.71 4.46
N ARG A 36 -1.54 -13.96 4.19
CA ARG A 36 -1.01 -12.94 5.11
C ARG A 36 -1.90 -11.72 5.23
N LEU A 37 -2.62 -11.36 4.17
CA LEU A 37 -3.60 -10.27 4.20
C LEU A 37 -4.88 -10.72 4.90
N GLU A 38 -5.27 -11.98 4.74
CA GLU A 38 -6.47 -12.60 5.32
C GLU A 38 -6.30 -13.04 6.78
N THR A 39 -5.08 -13.03 7.32
CA THR A 39 -4.81 -13.44 8.73
C THR A 39 -5.63 -12.62 9.74
N GLY A 40 -5.94 -11.35 9.42
CA GLY A 40 -6.79 -10.49 10.24
C GLY A 40 -8.29 -10.59 9.94
N GLY A 41 -8.69 -11.48 9.04
CA GLY A 41 -10.04 -11.57 8.46
C GLY A 41 -10.19 -10.85 7.12
N GLY A 42 -11.29 -11.14 6.43
CA GLY A 42 -11.58 -10.64 5.09
C GLY A 42 -11.14 -11.60 3.98
N GLN A 43 -11.14 -11.10 2.74
CA GLN A 43 -10.72 -11.84 1.56
C GLN A 43 -9.75 -11.00 0.73
N ALA A 44 -8.66 -11.60 0.26
CA ALA A 44 -7.67 -10.97 -0.59
C ALA A 44 -7.40 -11.83 -1.82
N GLN A 45 -7.71 -11.28 -2.99
CA GLN A 45 -7.25 -11.82 -4.25
C GLN A 45 -5.97 -11.11 -4.66
N VAL A 46 -4.92 -11.87 -4.94
CA VAL A 46 -3.62 -11.35 -5.33
C VAL A 46 -3.26 -12.00 -6.66
N ASP A 47 -2.89 -11.17 -7.62
CA ASP A 47 -2.37 -11.61 -8.92
C ASP A 47 -0.93 -11.06 -9.03
N VAL A 48 0.04 -11.93 -9.33
CA VAL A 48 1.45 -11.52 -9.45
C VAL A 48 2.04 -12.03 -10.76
N ALA A 49 2.70 -11.15 -11.50
CA ALA A 49 3.44 -11.50 -12.71
C ALA A 49 4.91 -11.08 -12.60
N ALA A 50 5.81 -11.94 -13.08
CA ALA A 50 7.23 -11.65 -13.15
C ALA A 50 7.91 -12.49 -14.23
N PHE A 51 8.70 -11.84 -15.07
CA PHE A 51 9.58 -12.44 -16.07
C PHE A 51 10.97 -11.80 -15.92
N PRO A 52 12.00 -12.58 -15.53
CA PRO A 52 11.95 -13.97 -15.06
C PRO A 52 11.18 -14.17 -13.75
N ALA A 53 10.48 -15.30 -13.58
CA ALA A 53 9.79 -15.62 -12.32
C ALA A 53 10.73 -15.73 -11.11
N LEU A 54 12.03 -15.96 -11.33
CA LEU A 54 13.05 -15.89 -10.27
C LEU A 54 13.08 -14.52 -9.56
N ARG A 55 12.62 -13.44 -10.20
CA ARG A 55 12.46 -12.11 -9.56
C ARG A 55 11.50 -12.18 -8.35
N LEU A 56 10.51 -13.09 -8.38
CA LEU A 56 9.58 -13.31 -7.26
C LEU A 56 10.29 -13.83 -6.01
N LEU A 57 11.35 -14.63 -6.17
CA LEU A 57 12.16 -15.13 -5.06
C LEU A 57 12.91 -13.99 -4.36
N ALA A 58 13.29 -12.95 -5.12
CA ALA A 58 13.85 -11.71 -4.58
C ALA A 58 12.77 -10.73 -4.07
N GLY A 59 11.49 -11.10 -4.17
CA GLY A 59 10.35 -10.29 -3.75
C GLY A 59 10.03 -9.13 -4.70
N GLY A 60 10.29 -9.28 -6.01
CA GLY A 60 9.94 -8.31 -7.06
C GLY A 60 9.33 -8.98 -8.29
N GLY A 61 8.89 -8.18 -9.25
CA GLY A 61 8.23 -8.67 -10.46
C GLY A 61 7.87 -7.57 -11.45
N ASP A 62 7.07 -7.89 -12.45
CA ASP A 62 6.59 -6.91 -13.44
C ASP A 62 5.26 -6.31 -12.99
N GLU A 63 4.38 -7.12 -12.40
CA GLU A 63 3.05 -6.67 -11.98
C GLU A 63 2.63 -7.27 -10.64
N LEU A 64 2.08 -6.43 -9.78
CA LEU A 64 1.42 -6.81 -8.54
C LEU A 64 0.02 -6.18 -8.48
N SER A 65 -1.01 -7.03 -8.55
CA SER A 65 -2.41 -6.65 -8.40
C SER A 65 -2.96 -7.25 -7.10
N VAL A 66 -3.51 -6.41 -6.23
CA VAL A 66 -4.10 -6.83 -4.96
C VAL A 66 -5.52 -6.29 -4.88
N ARG A 67 -6.49 -7.18 -4.68
CA ARG A 67 -7.90 -6.88 -4.51
C ARG A 67 -8.38 -7.42 -3.16
N GLY A 68 -8.57 -6.54 -2.20
CA GLY A 68 -8.99 -6.88 -0.85
C GLY A 68 -10.41 -6.43 -0.53
N ARG A 69 -11.12 -7.21 0.31
CA ARG A 69 -12.41 -6.84 0.90
C ARG A 69 -12.47 -7.26 2.36
N GLY A 70 -13.00 -6.42 3.24
CA GLY A 70 -13.20 -6.80 4.65
C GLY A 70 -11.90 -6.99 5.43
N LEU A 71 -10.78 -6.45 4.94
CA LEU A 71 -9.47 -6.68 5.53
C LEU A 71 -9.31 -5.87 6.81
N ARG A 72 -8.68 -6.47 7.82
CA ARG A 72 -8.20 -5.73 9.00
C ARG A 72 -6.71 -5.46 8.85
N LEU A 73 -6.37 -4.22 8.54
CA LEU A 73 -5.00 -3.80 8.29
C LEU A 73 -4.44 -3.02 9.49
N SER A 74 -3.27 -3.43 9.98
CA SER A 74 -2.51 -2.66 10.97
C SER A 74 -1.59 -1.64 10.28
N LEU A 75 -1.46 -0.46 10.89
CA LEU A 75 -0.65 0.68 10.43
C LEU A 75 0.87 0.47 10.60
N GLU A 76 1.31 -0.58 11.31
CA GLU A 76 2.73 -0.83 11.64
C GLU A 76 3.63 -1.22 10.45
N ARG A 77 3.12 -1.18 9.21
CA ARG A 77 3.87 -1.65 8.04
C ARG A 77 4.79 -0.57 7.46
N GLN A 78 5.82 -0.23 8.23
CA GLN A 78 7.00 0.44 7.72
C GLN A 78 7.60 -0.43 6.60
N GLN A 79 7.87 0.14 5.42
CA GLN A 79 8.46 -0.48 4.22
C GLN A 79 7.48 -1.10 3.21
N LEU A 80 6.21 -0.67 3.18
CA LEU A 80 5.29 -1.12 2.15
C LEU A 80 5.78 -0.68 0.76
N LEU A 81 6.16 0.59 0.62
CA LEU A 81 6.60 1.15 -0.67
C LEU A 81 7.92 0.53 -1.15
N ARG A 82 8.86 0.26 -0.24
CA ARG A 82 10.09 -0.46 -0.58
C ARG A 82 9.85 -1.83 -1.22
N ARG A 83 8.77 -2.50 -0.83
CA ARG A 83 8.36 -3.78 -1.46
C ARG A 83 7.69 -3.54 -2.81
N LEU A 84 6.86 -2.50 -2.91
CA LEU A 84 6.20 -2.11 -4.15
C LEU A 84 7.18 -1.63 -5.24
N ASP A 85 8.26 -0.96 -4.85
CA ASP A 85 9.31 -0.47 -5.78
C ASP A 85 10.07 -1.59 -6.49
N ARG A 86 9.92 -2.83 -6.03
CA ARG A 86 10.46 -4.03 -6.70
C ARG A 86 9.56 -4.53 -7.83
N PHE A 87 8.39 -3.91 -8.00
CA PHE A 87 7.43 -4.19 -9.07
C PHE A 87 7.33 -3.03 -10.04
N ASP A 88 7.31 -3.35 -11.34
CA ASP A 88 7.22 -2.32 -12.38
C ASP A 88 5.81 -1.69 -12.44
N ARG A 89 4.77 -2.49 -12.16
CA ARG A 89 3.37 -2.05 -12.08
C ARG A 89 2.72 -2.53 -10.80
N VAL A 90 2.03 -1.62 -10.13
CA VAL A 90 1.32 -1.93 -8.87
C VAL A 90 -0.11 -1.41 -8.94
N ARG A 91 -1.06 -2.27 -8.59
CA ARG A 91 -2.47 -1.90 -8.43
C ARG A 91 -3.04 -2.57 -7.19
N ILE A 92 -3.32 -1.78 -6.17
CA ILE A 92 -3.94 -2.24 -4.93
C ILE A 92 -5.31 -1.59 -4.82
N VAL A 93 -6.34 -2.39 -4.66
CA VAL A 93 -7.71 -1.93 -4.41
C VAL A 93 -8.25 -2.69 -3.22
N VAL A 94 -8.54 -1.96 -2.15
CA VAL A 94 -9.11 -2.51 -0.92
C VAL A 94 -10.45 -1.84 -0.67
N ARG A 95 -11.47 -2.63 -0.33
CA ARG A 95 -12.83 -2.15 -0.06
C ARG A 95 -13.31 -2.61 1.30
N ASP A 96 -14.20 -1.83 1.90
CA ASP A 96 -14.93 -2.18 3.12
C ASP A 96 -14.02 -2.78 4.21
N SER A 97 -12.88 -2.13 4.45
CA SER A 97 -11.81 -2.64 5.31
C SER A 97 -11.58 -1.71 6.48
N THR A 98 -10.94 -2.21 7.53
CA THR A 98 -10.64 -1.42 8.73
C THR A 98 -9.14 -1.24 8.86
N ILE A 99 -8.69 0.00 9.05
CA ILE A 99 -7.30 0.36 9.31
C ILE A 99 -7.23 1.03 10.67
N GLY A 100 -6.88 0.29 11.72
CA GLY A 100 -6.93 0.81 13.09
C GLY A 100 -8.32 1.38 13.43
N PRO A 101 -8.44 2.65 13.87
CA PRO A 101 -9.73 3.28 14.17
C PRO A 101 -10.48 3.81 12.93
N PHE A 102 -9.95 3.62 11.72
CA PHE A 102 -10.52 4.13 10.47
C PHE A 102 -11.27 3.03 9.71
N THR A 103 -12.51 3.33 9.32
CA THR A 103 -13.31 2.48 8.43
C THR A 103 -13.09 2.94 7.01
N VAL A 104 -12.39 2.15 6.21
CA VAL A 104 -12.05 2.46 4.81
C VAL A 104 -13.08 1.82 3.89
N THR A 105 -13.91 2.65 3.26
CA THR A 105 -14.84 2.19 2.22
C THR A 105 -14.10 1.81 0.95
N ARG A 106 -13.11 2.61 0.56
CA ARG A 106 -12.29 2.34 -0.61
C ARG A 106 -10.90 2.92 -0.44
N LEU A 107 -9.89 2.10 -0.69
CA LEU A 107 -8.51 2.49 -0.86
C LEU A 107 -8.05 1.96 -2.21
N ALA A 108 -7.46 2.85 -3.01
CA ALA A 108 -6.86 2.53 -4.28
C ALA A 108 -5.45 3.12 -4.31
N LEU A 109 -4.45 2.27 -4.50
CA LEU A 109 -3.06 2.67 -4.75
C LEU A 109 -2.68 2.15 -6.13
N ARG A 110 -2.16 3.01 -6.99
CA ARG A 110 -1.68 2.62 -8.33
C ARG A 110 -0.32 3.24 -8.61
N SER A 111 0.54 2.52 -9.32
CA SER A 111 1.73 3.11 -9.93
C SER A 111 1.30 4.14 -11.00
N ALA A 112 1.98 5.28 -11.04
CA ALA A 112 1.75 6.29 -12.07
C ALA A 112 2.29 5.77 -13.42
N ALA A 113 1.45 5.83 -14.47
CA ALA A 113 1.70 5.15 -15.74
C ALA A 113 3.05 5.50 -16.41
N ASP A 114 3.60 6.68 -16.12
CA ASP A 114 4.77 7.21 -16.81
C ASP A 114 5.98 7.50 -15.90
N LYS A 115 5.89 7.19 -14.60
CA LYS A 115 6.95 7.58 -13.65
C LYS A 115 7.27 6.46 -12.66
N PRO A 116 8.48 5.86 -12.74
CA PRO A 116 8.89 4.84 -11.78
C PRO A 116 8.88 5.43 -10.37
N ARG A 117 8.53 4.59 -9.39
CA ARG A 117 8.47 4.95 -7.96
C ARG A 117 7.51 6.10 -7.63
N ARG A 118 6.55 6.39 -8.51
CA ARG A 118 5.46 7.33 -8.21
C ARG A 118 4.16 6.58 -8.10
N TYR A 119 3.39 6.94 -7.08
CA TYR A 119 2.14 6.29 -6.77
C TYR A 119 1.03 7.32 -6.61
N GLU A 120 -0.17 6.94 -7.00
CA GLU A 120 -1.38 7.67 -6.73
C GLU A 120 -2.20 6.90 -5.73
N LEU A 121 -2.39 7.49 -4.56
CA LEU A 121 -3.22 6.98 -3.48
C LEU A 121 -4.54 7.74 -3.48
N THR A 122 -5.64 7.01 -3.45
CA THR A 122 -6.98 7.53 -3.18
C THR A 122 -7.59 6.71 -2.06
N VAL A 123 -8.02 7.37 -1.00
CA VAL A 123 -8.66 6.76 0.15
C VAL A 123 -9.95 7.50 0.47
N SER A 124 -11.00 6.75 0.81
CA SER A 124 -12.27 7.28 1.25
C SER A 124 -12.87 6.36 2.30
N GLY A 125 -13.50 6.94 3.30
CA GLY A 125 -14.04 6.18 4.41
C GLY A 125 -14.72 7.04 5.45
N ARG A 126 -14.84 6.46 6.64
CA ARG A 126 -15.34 7.11 7.85
C ARG A 126 -14.30 7.01 8.94
N ALA A 127 -14.11 8.10 9.65
CA ALA A 127 -13.21 8.18 10.78
C ALA A 127 -13.99 8.66 12.00
N ARG A 128 -13.68 8.13 13.18
CA ARG A 128 -14.20 8.74 14.41
C ARG A 128 -13.47 10.06 14.66
N ALA A 129 -14.21 11.08 15.08
CA ALA A 129 -13.66 12.42 15.30
C ALA A 129 -12.50 12.44 16.33
N ASP A 130 -12.58 11.62 17.38
CA ASP A 130 -11.53 11.46 18.40
C ASP A 130 -10.24 10.82 17.84
N ALA A 131 -10.37 9.90 16.88
CA ALA A 131 -9.23 9.26 16.24
C ALA A 131 -8.51 10.22 15.28
N VAL A 132 -9.26 11.07 14.57
CA VAL A 132 -8.68 12.14 13.74
C VAL A 132 -7.96 13.16 14.62
N GLY A 133 -8.59 13.58 15.74
CA GLY A 133 -8.00 14.52 16.68
C GLY A 133 -6.69 14.01 17.30
N ARG A 134 -6.63 12.73 17.70
CA ARG A 134 -5.38 12.11 18.21
C ARG A 134 -4.29 12.01 17.15
N LEU A 135 -4.62 11.56 15.94
CA LEU A 135 -3.62 11.43 14.86
C LEU A 135 -3.01 12.79 14.51
N VAL A 136 -3.83 13.84 14.48
CA VAL A 136 -3.39 15.23 14.28
C VAL A 136 -2.58 15.72 15.48
N GLY A 137 -3.01 15.43 16.70
CA GLY A 137 -2.28 15.79 17.92
C GLY A 137 -0.91 15.13 18.05
N GLU A 138 -0.80 13.84 17.73
CA GLU A 138 0.47 13.08 17.75
C GLU A 138 1.42 13.51 16.62
N SER A 139 0.90 13.87 15.46
CA SER A 139 1.71 14.37 14.33
C SER A 139 2.20 15.82 14.53
N LEU A 140 1.58 16.56 15.44
CA LEU A 140 1.84 17.98 15.71
C LEU A 140 2.52 18.25 17.06
N ALA A 141 3.18 17.25 17.66
CA ALA A 141 4.06 17.42 18.83
C ALA A 141 5.37 18.16 18.49
N GLY A 142 5.28 19.24 17.71
CA GLY A 142 6.30 20.26 17.48
C GLY A 142 5.86 21.62 18.05
N PRO A 143 6.73 22.65 18.05
CA PRO A 143 6.60 23.89 18.83
C PRO A 143 5.40 24.80 18.52
N LEU A 144 4.46 24.38 17.66
CA LEU A 144 3.28 25.14 17.24
C LEU A 144 1.96 24.64 17.86
N GLY A 145 2.01 23.70 18.81
CA GLY A 145 0.87 22.99 19.40
C GLY A 145 -0.18 23.81 20.18
N GLY A 146 -0.06 25.14 20.25
CA GLY A 146 -0.97 26.00 21.01
C GLY A 146 -2.25 26.44 20.28
N THR A 147 -2.31 26.37 18.94
CA THR A 147 -3.36 27.08 18.16
C THR A 147 -4.54 26.20 17.72
N LEU A 148 -4.49 24.89 17.93
CA LEU A 148 -5.50 23.95 17.42
C LEU A 148 -6.37 23.27 18.49
N GLY A 149 -6.21 23.67 19.76
CA GLY A 149 -7.11 23.24 20.86
C GLY A 149 -8.59 23.59 20.63
N ALA A 150 -8.89 24.53 19.71
CA ALA A 150 -10.24 24.96 19.39
C ALA A 150 -11.03 23.99 18.49
N PHE A 151 -10.38 23.17 17.66
CA PHE A 151 -11.09 22.17 16.83
C PHE A 151 -11.44 20.90 17.63
N ALA A 152 -10.66 20.59 18.67
CA ALA A 152 -10.88 19.41 19.52
C ALA A 152 -12.08 19.56 20.47
N GLY A 153 -12.45 20.78 20.85
CA GLY A 153 -13.56 21.04 21.78
C GLY A 153 -14.97 20.88 21.18
N GLY A 154 -15.11 20.88 19.85
CA GLY A 154 -16.41 20.94 19.16
C GLY A 154 -16.98 19.59 18.71
N LEU A 155 -16.19 18.51 18.71
CA LEU A 155 -16.60 17.19 18.20
C LEU A 155 -16.67 16.14 19.32
N ALA A 156 -17.27 16.53 20.45
CA ALA A 156 -17.55 15.61 21.55
C ALA A 156 -18.63 14.61 21.13
N GLY A 157 -18.23 13.38 20.84
CA GLY A 157 -19.12 12.25 20.55
C GLY A 157 -18.51 11.36 19.47
N GLY A 158 -18.63 10.04 19.61
CA GLY A 158 -18.11 9.03 18.67
C GLY A 158 -18.78 9.04 17.29
N VAL A 159 -19.12 10.21 16.78
CA VAL A 159 -19.70 10.46 15.47
C VAL A 159 -18.67 10.12 14.41
N GLU A 160 -19.08 9.25 13.50
CA GLU A 160 -18.30 8.91 12.32
C GLU A 160 -18.42 10.02 11.27
N VAL A 161 -17.29 10.61 10.89
CA VAL A 161 -17.23 11.68 9.90
C VAL A 161 -16.70 11.11 8.59
N PRO A 162 -17.36 11.35 7.45
CA PRO A 162 -16.85 10.90 6.16
C PRO A 162 -15.60 11.70 5.78
N PHE A 163 -14.59 11.00 5.27
CA PHE A 163 -13.38 11.59 4.77
C PHE A 163 -13.04 11.08 3.37
N SER A 164 -12.38 11.92 2.59
CA SER A 164 -11.75 11.53 1.33
C SER A 164 -10.39 12.19 1.23
N ALA A 165 -9.39 11.45 0.77
CA ALA A 165 -8.06 11.96 0.54
C ALA A 165 -7.48 11.37 -0.74
N ARG A 166 -6.75 12.21 -1.47
CA ARG A 166 -5.96 11.83 -2.63
C ARG A 166 -4.55 12.36 -2.42
N ALA A 167 -3.58 11.48 -2.59
CA ALA A 167 -2.17 11.83 -2.48
C ALA A 167 -1.41 11.31 -3.70
N ARG A 168 -0.48 12.12 -4.18
CA ARG A 168 0.58 11.70 -5.09
C ARG A 168 1.82 11.48 -4.25
N LEU A 169 2.33 10.27 -4.28
CA LEU A 169 3.49 9.85 -3.49
C LEU A 169 4.66 9.58 -4.44
N ALA A 170 5.87 9.93 -4.01
CA ALA A 170 7.11 9.41 -4.54
C ALA A 170 7.74 8.48 -3.51
N SER A 171 8.39 7.42 -3.97
CA SER A 171 9.24 6.61 -3.12
C SER A 171 10.70 7.03 -3.32
N GLU A 172 11.31 7.54 -2.24
CA GLU A 172 12.72 7.86 -2.15
C GLU A 172 13.37 6.85 -1.19
N ASP A 173 14.19 5.94 -1.73
CA ASP A 173 14.83 4.84 -0.98
C ASP A 173 13.86 3.95 -0.18
N GLY A 174 12.64 3.78 -0.71
CA GLY A 174 11.60 2.97 -0.08
C GLY A 174 10.84 3.68 1.03
N ARG A 175 11.10 4.98 1.25
CA ARG A 175 10.32 5.86 2.13
C ARG A 175 9.34 6.65 1.29
N ALA A 176 8.10 6.76 1.77
CA ALA A 176 7.14 7.61 1.07
C ALA A 176 7.45 9.08 1.27
N ARG A 177 7.30 9.84 0.21
CA ARG A 177 7.30 11.30 0.20
C ARG A 177 6.04 11.78 -0.50
N ALA A 178 5.20 12.54 0.20
CA ALA A 178 4.05 13.17 -0.42
C ALA A 178 4.52 14.31 -1.35
N LEU A 179 4.17 14.23 -2.64
CA LEU A 179 4.41 15.28 -3.63
C LEU A 179 3.27 16.30 -3.66
N ALA A 180 2.05 15.80 -3.47
CA ALA A 180 0.84 16.60 -3.39
C ALA A 180 -0.22 15.79 -2.65
N ALA A 181 -1.03 16.45 -1.84
CA ALA A 181 -2.18 15.83 -1.21
C ALA A 181 -3.36 16.79 -1.23
N SER A 182 -4.56 16.25 -1.31
CA SER A 182 -5.80 17.01 -1.29
C SER A 182 -6.91 16.16 -0.71
N GLY A 183 -7.88 16.77 -0.04
CA GLY A 183 -8.96 15.98 0.54
C GLY A 183 -9.99 16.80 1.29
N SER A 184 -10.91 16.07 1.90
CA SER A 184 -12.08 16.64 2.54
C SER A 184 -12.47 15.83 3.77
N VAL A 185 -12.97 16.53 4.79
CA VAL A 185 -13.60 15.94 5.97
C VAL A 185 -14.99 16.53 6.10
N ALA A 186 -16.02 15.70 6.29
CA ALA A 186 -17.42 16.13 6.29
C ALA A 186 -17.85 16.89 5.01
N GLY A 187 -17.18 16.66 3.87
CA GLY A 187 -17.43 17.40 2.62
C GLY A 187 -16.77 18.78 2.54
N LEU A 188 -16.12 19.25 3.61
CA LEU A 188 -15.36 20.49 3.62
C LEU A 188 -13.93 20.23 3.16
N ARG A 189 -13.39 21.11 2.30
CA ARG A 189 -11.98 21.04 1.89
C ARG A 189 -11.08 21.17 3.13
N ALA A 190 -10.17 20.21 3.26
CA ALA A 190 -9.27 20.13 4.39
C ALA A 190 -7.84 19.93 3.86
N ASP A 191 -7.45 20.72 2.86
CA ASP A 191 -6.23 20.49 2.09
C ASP A 191 -4.97 20.48 2.97
N GLY A 192 -4.82 21.44 3.89
CA GLY A 192 -3.70 21.47 4.84
C GLY A 192 -3.71 20.30 5.85
N LEU A 193 -4.89 19.85 6.28
CA LEU A 193 -5.01 18.67 7.14
C LEU A 193 -4.66 17.39 6.38
N VAL A 194 -4.99 17.34 5.09
CA VAL A 194 -4.75 16.19 4.22
C VAL A 194 -3.29 16.14 3.77
N GLU A 195 -2.62 17.28 3.62
CA GLU A 195 -1.15 17.33 3.47
C GLU A 195 -0.44 16.80 4.71
N LEU A 196 -0.88 17.20 5.91
CA LEU A 196 -0.40 16.64 7.17
C LEU A 196 -0.65 15.13 7.27
N LEU A 197 -1.87 14.67 6.99
CA LEU A 197 -2.23 13.25 7.03
C LEU A 197 -1.47 12.45 5.97
N ALA A 198 -1.33 12.98 4.76
CA ALA A 198 -0.56 12.33 3.70
C ALA A 198 0.92 12.27 4.08
N GLY A 199 1.48 13.29 4.74
CA GLY A 199 2.82 13.29 5.30
C GLY A 199 3.01 12.26 6.42
N ALA A 200 2.03 12.14 7.34
CA ALA A 200 2.06 11.17 8.43
C ALA A 200 1.90 9.72 7.91
N ILE A 201 0.95 9.49 6.99
CA ILE A 201 0.79 8.21 6.29
C ILE A 201 2.06 7.89 5.50
N ALA A 202 2.65 8.89 4.82
CA ALA A 202 3.90 8.73 4.10
C ALA A 202 5.07 8.34 5.01
N ALA A 203 5.16 8.93 6.20
CA ALA A 203 6.17 8.58 7.20
C ALA A 203 5.98 7.16 7.78
N GLN A 204 4.75 6.64 7.76
CA GLN A 204 4.41 5.30 8.26
C GLN A 204 4.52 4.19 7.19
N LEU A 205 4.53 4.53 5.90
CA LEU A 205 4.64 3.59 4.77
C LEU A 205 6.09 3.27 4.38
#